data_AF-A0A243W4P8-F1
#
_entry.id   AF-A0A243W4P8-F1
#
_cell.length_a   1.000
_cell.length_b   1.000
_cell.length_c   1.000
_cell.angle_alpha   90.00
_cell.angle_beta   90.00
_cell.angle_gamma   90.00
#
_symmetry.space_group_name_H-M   'P 1'
#
loop_
_entity.id
_entity.type
_entity.pdbx_description
1 polymer ?
#
loop_
_entity_poly.entity_id
_entity_poly.type
_entity_poly.pdbx_seq_one_letter_code
_entity_poly.pdbx_strand_id
1 'polypeptide(L)'
;MKYSPEIVETICHKLATGDHRISDVCQQVGITEQTFYRWKEEKSEFSEALKKAEQDRLAAFATMARSGLAKLLDVYEYEEVTTEYTDQGGEPVIKSRKVTTKRVMPNATAVIFALKNREPEEWKD
;
A
#
# COMPACT_ATOMS: atom_id res chain seq x y z
N MET A 1 4.74 18.71 -25.09
CA MET A 1 5.54 18.36 -23.89
C MET A 1 6.57 17.32 -24.29
N LYS A 2 7.84 17.48 -23.90
CA LYS A 2 8.92 16.56 -24.30
C LYS A 2 8.97 15.37 -23.35
N TYR A 3 9.25 14.20 -23.92
CA TYR A 3 9.55 12.98 -23.18
C TYR A 3 10.81 13.19 -22.34
N SER A 4 10.73 12.94 -21.03
CA SER A 4 11.84 13.07 -20.08
C SER A 4 11.90 11.82 -19.19
N PRO A 5 13.10 11.23 -18.97
CA PRO A 5 13.28 10.10 -18.05
C PRO A 5 12.76 10.36 -16.63
N GLU A 6 12.91 11.59 -16.13
CA GLU A 6 12.47 11.97 -14.78
C GLU A 6 10.93 11.89 -14.62
N ILE A 7 10.20 12.27 -15.67
CA ILE A 7 8.74 12.18 -15.71
C ILE A 7 8.32 10.71 -15.71
N VAL A 8 9.01 9.88 -16.50
CA VAL A 8 8.77 8.43 -16.57
C VAL A 8 9.00 7.78 -15.20
N GLU A 9 10.10 8.10 -14.53
CA GLU A 9 10.40 7.59 -13.20
C GLU A 9 9.32 7.98 -12.18
N THR A 10 8.90 9.25 -12.19
CA THR A 10 7.83 9.75 -11.32
C THR A 10 6.50 9.02 -11.56
N ILE A 11 6.15 8.79 -12.83
CA ILE A 11 4.96 8.03 -13.23
C ILE A 11 5.04 6.59 -12.70
N CYS A 12 6.16 5.90 -12.97
CA CYS A 12 6.38 4.52 -12.55
C CYS A 12 6.33 4.37 -11.03
N HIS A 13 6.98 5.27 -10.29
CA HIS A 13 6.94 5.29 -8.83
C HIS A 13 5.50 5.43 -8.31
N LYS A 14 4.73 6.39 -8.83
CA LYS A 14 3.34 6.61 -8.39
C LYS A 14 2.43 5.44 -8.73
N LEU A 15 2.60 4.83 -9.91
CA LEU A 15 1.83 3.63 -10.27
C LEU A 15 2.24 2.43 -9.42
N ALA A 16 3.52 2.29 -9.06
CA ALA A 16 4.00 1.23 -8.17
C ALA A 16 3.40 1.33 -6.76
N THR A 17 3.11 2.54 -6.26
CA THR A 17 2.44 2.70 -4.95
C THR A 17 0.96 2.26 -4.97
N GLY A 18 0.30 2.23 -6.14
CA GLY A 18 -1.06 1.71 -6.30
C GLY A 18 -2.22 2.65 -5.95
N ASP A 19 -1.92 3.85 -5.44
CA ASP A 19 -2.94 4.78 -4.94
C ASP A 19 -3.56 5.71 -6.00
N HIS A 20 -3.06 5.67 -7.24
CA HIS A 20 -3.37 6.70 -8.25
C HIS A 20 -3.92 6.08 -9.54
N ARG A 21 -4.98 6.67 -10.10
CA ARG A 21 -5.41 6.36 -11.47
C ARG A 21 -4.44 7.00 -12.47
N ILE A 22 -4.37 6.44 -13.67
CA ILE A 22 -3.52 6.99 -14.75
C ILE A 22 -3.86 8.47 -15.01
N SER A 23 -5.15 8.83 -14.98
CA SER A 23 -5.64 10.22 -15.07
C SER A 23 -5.00 11.15 -14.03
N ASP A 24 -4.94 10.70 -12.78
CA ASP A 24 -4.45 11.47 -11.64
C ASP A 24 -2.94 11.64 -11.74
N VAL A 25 -2.23 10.56 -12.11
CA VAL A 25 -0.79 10.61 -12.35
C VAL A 25 -0.47 11.56 -13.51
N CYS A 26 -1.24 11.49 -14.61
CA CYS A 26 -1.07 12.36 -15.77
C CYS A 26 -1.26 13.84 -15.39
N GLN A 27 -2.29 14.16 -14.61
CA GLN A 27 -2.54 15.51 -14.12
C GLN A 27 -1.41 16.01 -13.21
N GLN A 28 -0.91 15.17 -12.30
CA GLN A 28 0.17 15.52 -11.39
C GLN A 28 1.51 15.79 -12.11
N VAL A 29 1.82 15.03 -13.16
CA VAL A 29 3.05 15.22 -13.95
C VAL A 29 2.87 16.18 -15.14
N GLY A 30 1.66 16.73 -15.30
CA GLY A 30 1.33 17.74 -16.31
C GLY A 30 1.16 17.22 -17.74
N ILE A 31 1.00 15.92 -17.96
CA ILE A 31 0.76 15.33 -19.29
C ILE A 31 -0.72 15.02 -19.51
N THR A 32 -1.13 14.91 -20.77
CA THR A 32 -2.45 14.36 -21.12
C THR A 32 -2.40 12.83 -21.14
N GLU A 33 -3.53 12.17 -20.85
CA GLU A 33 -3.64 10.71 -20.97
C GLU A 33 -3.30 10.22 -22.39
N GLN A 34 -3.69 10.97 -23.42
CA GLN A 34 -3.33 10.67 -24.80
C GLN A 34 -1.80 10.65 -25.00
N THR A 35 -1.08 11.57 -24.35
CA THR A 35 0.39 11.59 -24.40
C THR A 35 0.98 10.38 -23.70
N PHE A 36 0.42 9.98 -22.54
CA PHE A 36 0.82 8.76 -21.84
C PHE A 36 0.66 7.52 -22.71
N TYR A 37 -0.52 7.32 -23.31
CA TYR A 37 -0.77 6.14 -24.13
C TYR A 37 0.08 6.13 -25.40
N ARG A 38 0.28 7.30 -26.03
CA ARG A 38 1.20 7.43 -27.16
C ARG A 38 2.62 7.05 -26.77
N TRP A 39 3.12 7.53 -25.63
CA TRP A 39 4.45 7.14 -25.16
C TRP A 39 4.54 5.65 -24.90
N LYS A 40 3.48 5.04 -24.35
CA LYS A 40 3.46 3.59 -24.09
C LYS A 40 3.56 2.78 -25.40
N GLU A 41 2.98 3.26 -26.48
CA GLU A 41 3.03 2.61 -27.80
C GLU A 41 4.35 2.87 -28.53
N GLU A 42 4.81 4.13 -28.55
CA GLU A 42 5.98 4.56 -29.33
C GLU A 42 7.33 4.32 -28.62
N LYS A 43 7.34 4.18 -27.28
CA LYS A 43 8.55 4.06 -26.46
C LYS A 43 8.54 2.74 -25.70
N SER A 44 9.24 1.75 -26.25
CA SER A 44 9.38 0.42 -25.64
C SER A 44 9.95 0.50 -24.21
N GLU A 45 10.95 1.35 -23.98
CA GLU A 45 11.54 1.60 -22.66
C GLU A 45 10.50 2.08 -21.63
N PHE A 46 9.54 2.92 -22.02
CA PHE A 46 8.49 3.39 -21.13
C PHE A 46 7.48 2.27 -20.82
N SER A 47 7.08 1.51 -21.85
CA SER A 47 6.22 0.33 -21.65
C SER A 47 6.86 -0.69 -20.71
N GLU A 48 8.15 -1.00 -20.88
CA GLU A 48 8.86 -1.92 -19.99
C GLU A 48 9.00 -1.37 -18.57
N ALA A 49 9.27 -0.07 -18.41
CA ALA A 49 9.29 0.57 -17.10
C ALA A 49 7.93 0.49 -16.38
N LEU A 50 6.82 0.64 -17.10
CA LEU A 50 5.47 0.48 -16.54
C LEU A 50 5.18 -0.96 -16.13
N LYS A 51 5.58 -1.96 -16.94
CA LYS A 51 5.44 -3.38 -16.59
C LYS A 51 6.23 -3.72 -15.33
N LYS A 52 7.46 -3.22 -15.23
CA LYS A 52 8.30 -3.41 -14.05
C LYS A 52 7.66 -2.79 -12.80
N ALA A 53 7.17 -1.56 -12.90
CA ALA A 53 6.46 -0.90 -11.80
C ALA A 53 5.25 -1.71 -11.30
N GLU A 54 4.49 -2.32 -12.21
CA GLU A 54 3.37 -3.19 -11.85
C GLU A 54 3.84 -4.50 -11.18
N GLN A 55 4.91 -5.12 -11.68
CA GLN A 55 5.49 -6.32 -11.06
C GLN A 55 6.00 -6.03 -9.64
N ASP A 56 6.70 -4.91 -9.45
CA ASP A 56 7.21 -4.47 -8.15
C ASP A 56 6.05 -4.23 -7.17
N ARG A 57 4.95 -3.62 -7.64
CA ARG A 57 3.72 -3.44 -6.86
C ARG A 57 3.11 -4.77 -6.43
N LEU A 58 2.96 -5.72 -7.35
CA LEU A 58 2.42 -7.05 -7.05
C LEU A 58 3.32 -7.81 -6.06
N ALA A 59 4.64 -7.66 -6.16
CA ALA A 59 5.59 -8.25 -5.21
C ALA A 59 5.46 -7.61 -3.80
N ALA A 60 5.25 -6.30 -3.73
CA ALA A 60 4.97 -5.61 -2.47
C ALA A 60 3.65 -6.10 -1.85
N PHE A 61 2.60 -6.27 -2.67
CA PHE A 61 1.32 -6.82 -2.22
C PHE A 61 1.46 -8.24 -1.66
N ALA A 62 2.21 -9.11 -2.34
CA ALA A 62 2.49 -10.45 -1.83
C ALA A 62 3.21 -10.42 -0.48
N THR A 63 4.16 -9.50 -0.29
CA THR A 63 4.88 -9.33 0.97
C THR A 63 3.95 -8.84 2.08
N MET A 64 3.11 -7.83 1.79
CA MET A 64 2.10 -7.34 2.73
C MET A 64 1.08 -8.41 3.09
N ALA A 65 0.61 -9.19 2.12
CA ALA A 65 -0.32 -10.29 2.35
C ALA A 65 0.28 -11.37 3.26
N ARG A 66 1.55 -11.74 3.07
CA ARG A 66 2.26 -12.67 3.96
C ARG A 66 2.35 -12.12 5.39
N SER A 67 2.72 -10.84 5.53
CA SER A 67 2.77 -10.20 6.85
C SER A 67 1.39 -10.13 7.51
N GLY A 68 0.35 -9.81 6.74
CA GLY A 68 -1.04 -9.80 7.19
C GLY A 68 -1.50 -11.18 7.66
N LEU A 69 -1.21 -12.24 6.89
CA LEU A 69 -1.51 -13.62 7.30
C LEU A 69 -0.82 -13.97 8.62
N ALA A 70 0.45 -13.62 8.81
CA ALA A 70 1.14 -13.85 10.08
C ALA A 70 0.42 -13.15 11.26
N LYS A 71 0.00 -11.89 11.08
CA LYS A 71 -0.79 -11.16 12.08
C LYS A 71 -2.18 -11.73 12.33
N LEU A 72 -2.76 -12.47 11.38
CA LEU A 72 -4.03 -13.17 11.58
C LEU A 72 -3.85 -14.49 12.35
N LEU A 73 -2.64 -15.06 12.37
CA LEU A 73 -2.35 -16.32 13.06
C LEU A 73 -1.87 -16.11 14.50
N ASP A 74 -1.33 -14.94 14.82
CA ASP A 74 -0.74 -14.64 16.13
C ASP A 74 -1.42 -13.43 16.81
N VAL A 75 -1.24 -13.33 18.12
CA VAL A 75 -1.61 -12.13 18.87
C VAL A 75 -0.64 -11.02 18.49
N TYR A 76 -1.16 -9.84 18.17
CA TYR A 76 -0.31 -8.65 18.02
C TYR A 76 -0.88 -7.46 18.78
N GLU A 77 0.02 -6.57 19.20
CA GLU A 77 -0.33 -5.39 19.98
C GLU A 77 0.04 -4.13 19.20
N TYR A 78 -0.76 -3.09 19.33
CA TYR A 78 -0.45 -1.77 18.79
C TYR A 78 -0.90 -0.67 19.75
N GLU A 79 -0.20 0.46 19.73
CA GLU A 79 -0.55 1.63 20.50
C GLU A 79 -1.46 2.54 19.69
N GLU A 80 -2.64 2.85 20.23
CA GLU A 80 -3.50 3.91 19.73
C GLU A 80 -3.17 5.20 20.49
N VAL A 81 -2.63 6.19 19.78
CA VAL A 81 -2.31 7.51 20.33
C VAL A 81 -3.42 8.48 19.94
N THR A 82 -4.15 8.98 20.93
CA THR A 82 -5.12 10.07 20.75
C THR A 82 -4.52 11.36 21.30
N THR A 83 -4.37 12.36 20.43
CA THR A 83 -3.89 13.70 20.81
C THR A 83 -5.01 14.70 20.63
N GLU A 84 -5.43 15.35 21.71
CA GLU A 84 -6.41 16.43 21.68
C GLU A 84 -5.68 17.78 21.64
N TYR A 85 -6.12 18.66 20.75
CA TYR A 85 -5.61 20.02 20.63
C TYR A 85 -6.66 21.01 21.14
N THR A 86 -6.21 22.13 21.71
CA THR A 86 -7.05 23.28 22.08
C THR A 86 -6.47 24.52 21.43
N ASP A 87 -7.35 25.36 20.92
CA ASP A 87 -6.96 26.65 20.36
C ASP A 87 -6.78 27.65 21.51
N GLN A 88 -5.55 28.12 21.71
CA GLN A 88 -5.26 29.26 22.57
C GLN A 88 -4.69 30.38 21.71
N GLY A 89 -5.57 31.27 21.24
CA GLY A 89 -5.16 32.50 20.55
C GLY A 89 -4.79 32.33 19.07
N GLY A 90 -5.27 31.29 18.39
CA GLY A 90 -5.01 31.02 16.97
C GLY A 90 -3.94 29.97 16.72
N GLU A 91 -3.30 29.44 17.77
CA GLU A 91 -2.33 28.33 17.66
C GLU A 91 -2.85 27.05 18.33
N PRO A 92 -2.76 25.88 17.65
CA PRO A 92 -3.16 24.61 18.23
C PRO A 92 -2.15 24.15 19.29
N VAL A 93 -2.54 24.21 20.56
CA VAL A 93 -1.76 23.70 21.70
C VAL A 93 -2.25 22.30 22.07
N ILE A 94 -1.32 21.36 22.29
CA ILE A 94 -1.67 20.00 22.74
C ILE A 94 -2.26 20.08 24.16
N LYS A 95 -3.53 19.68 24.28
CA LYS A 95 -4.27 19.64 25.55
C LYS A 95 -4.02 18.32 26.30
N SER A 96 -4.06 17.20 25.57
CA SER A 96 -3.88 15.87 26.15
C SER A 96 -3.32 14.89 25.12
N ARG A 97 -2.49 13.95 25.59
CA ARG A 97 -2.03 12.80 24.80
C ARG A 97 -2.33 11.54 25.59
N LYS A 98 -3.19 10.68 25.05
CA LYS A 98 -3.54 9.38 25.63
C LYS A 98 -2.98 8.27 24.74
N VAL A 99 -2.20 7.37 25.34
CA VAL A 99 -1.68 6.16 24.69
C VAL A 99 -2.45 4.96 25.23
N THR A 100 -3.08 4.18 24.37
CA THR A 100 -3.82 2.97 24.74
C THR A 100 -3.26 1.78 23.98
N THR A 101 -2.74 0.78 24.68
CA THR A 101 -2.30 -0.48 24.07
C THR A 101 -3.50 -1.35 23.75
N LYS A 102 -3.68 -1.68 22.47
CA LYS A 102 -4.73 -2.61 21.99
C LYS A 102 -4.09 -3.92 21.58
N ARG A 103 -4.74 -5.03 21.96
CA ARG A 103 -4.36 -6.39 21.57
C ARG A 103 -5.36 -6.90 20.53
N VAL A 104 -4.85 -7.47 19.44
CA VAL A 104 -5.65 -8.10 18.40
C VAL A 104 -5.42 -9.60 18.49
N MET A 105 -6.50 -10.35 18.68
CA MET A 105 -6.46 -11.80 18.78
C MET A 105 -6.37 -12.44 17.38
N PRO A 106 -5.78 -13.66 17.27
CA PRO A 106 -5.78 -14.43 16.04
C PRO A 106 -7.19 -14.61 15.47
N ASN A 107 -7.28 -14.62 14.16
CA ASN A 107 -8.51 -14.95 13.45
C ASN A 107 -8.72 -16.46 13.45
N ALA A 108 -9.79 -16.92 14.11
CA ALA A 108 -10.09 -18.35 14.26
C ALA A 108 -10.16 -19.10 12.92
N THR A 109 -10.75 -18.50 11.87
CA THR A 109 -10.83 -19.11 10.54
C THR A 109 -9.46 -19.27 9.90
N ALA A 110 -8.61 -18.25 9.98
CA ALA A 110 -7.24 -18.32 9.46
C ALA A 110 -6.40 -19.38 10.20
N VAL A 111 -6.54 -19.46 11.52
CA VAL A 111 -5.89 -20.48 12.35
C VAL A 111 -6.35 -21.89 11.97
N ILE A 112 -7.67 -22.13 11.92
CA ILE A 112 -8.22 -23.44 11.51
C ILE A 112 -7.75 -23.81 10.11
N PHE A 113 -7.75 -22.86 9.17
CA PHE A 113 -7.27 -23.11 7.80
C PHE A 113 -5.77 -23.47 7.77
N ALA A 114 -4.95 -22.80 8.58
CA ALA A 114 -3.54 -23.14 8.68
C ALA A 114 -3.33 -24.54 9.28
N LEU A 115 -4.04 -24.87 10.37
CA LEU A 115 -3.98 -26.18 11.01
C LEU A 115 -4.44 -27.30 10.08
N LYS A 116 -5.57 -27.14 9.37
CA LYS A 116 -6.05 -28.12 8.37
C LYS A 116 -5.03 -28.43 7.27
N ASN A 117 -4.19 -27.46 6.89
CA ASN A 117 -3.16 -27.63 5.87
C ASN A 117 -1.82 -28.16 6.42
N ARG A 118 -1.52 -27.95 7.71
CA ARG A 118 -0.23 -28.31 8.33
C ARG A 118 -0.29 -29.57 9.19
N GLU A 119 -1.43 -29.81 9.83
CA GLU A 119 -1.74 -30.95 10.70
C GLU A 119 -3.04 -31.63 10.23
N PRO A 120 -3.10 -32.14 8.99
CA PRO A 120 -4.33 -32.68 8.43
C PRO A 120 -4.86 -33.91 9.17
N GLU A 121 -3.99 -34.75 9.74
CA GLU A 121 -4.42 -35.95 10.47
C GLU A 121 -5.23 -35.63 11.73
N GLU A 122 -4.97 -34.48 12.37
CA GLU A 122 -5.65 -34.07 13.61
C GLU A 122 -6.83 -33.12 13.36
N TRP A 123 -6.80 -32.35 12.26
CA TRP A 123 -7.72 -31.23 12.06
C TRP A 123 -8.60 -31.33 10.81
N LYS A 124 -8.36 -32.30 9.93
CA LYS A 124 -9.18 -32.49 8.73
C LYS A 124 -10.38 -33.36 9.09
N ASP A 125 -11.57 -32.81 8.84
CA ASP A 125 -12.83 -33.54 8.93
C ASP A 125 -12.94 -34.64 7.86
#